data_AF-A0A7H2BGB7-F1
#
_entry.id   AF-A0A7H2BGB7-F1
#
_cell.length_a   1.000
_cell.length_b   1.000
_cell.length_c   1.000
_cell.angle_alpha   90.00
_cell.angle_beta   90.00
_cell.angle_gamma   90.00
#
_symmetry.space_group_name_H-M   'P 1'
#
loop_
_entity.id
_entity.type
_entity.pdbx_description
1 polymer ?
#
loop_
_entity_poly.entity_id
_entity_poly.type
_entity_poly.pdbx_seq_one_letter_code
_entity_poly.pdbx_strand_id
1 'polypeptide(L)'
;MATSSAAIIKAAKDNDLRERFIALAAEQGIDNPHGFIDSKLQQLASAKVGAGEDTIASVYEYADAIYNQELSKLTPPGKNPAAVTDEHIRYALNVLRSE
;
A
#
# COMPACT_ATOMS: atom_id res chain seq x y z
N MET A 1 0.45 -1.54 -21.98
CA MET A 1 -0.35 -2.73 -21.64
C MET A 1 -1.71 -2.24 -21.16
N ALA A 2 -2.80 -2.93 -21.48
CA ALA A 2 -4.11 -2.54 -20.94
C ALA A 2 -4.16 -2.86 -19.43
N THR A 3 -4.54 -1.89 -18.62
CA THR A 3 -4.69 -2.05 -17.17
C THR A 3 -5.71 -3.15 -16.85
N SER A 4 -5.31 -4.12 -16.04
CA SER A 4 -6.19 -5.23 -15.66
C SER A 4 -7.25 -4.78 -14.64
N SER A 5 -8.39 -5.47 -14.59
CA SER A 5 -9.39 -5.23 -13.54
C SER A 5 -8.83 -5.47 -12.14
N ALA A 6 -7.88 -6.39 -11.98
CA ALA A 6 -7.18 -6.63 -10.72
C ALA A 6 -6.35 -5.41 -10.29
N ALA A 7 -5.61 -4.79 -11.21
CA ALA A 7 -4.85 -3.57 -10.94
C ALA A 7 -5.77 -2.40 -10.54
N ILE A 8 -6.89 -2.23 -11.24
CA ILE A 8 -7.89 -1.20 -10.92
C ILE A 8 -8.47 -1.43 -9.52
N ILE A 9 -8.87 -2.65 -9.20
CA ILE A 9 -9.43 -2.99 -7.88
C ILE A 9 -8.40 -2.77 -6.77
N LYS A 10 -7.14 -3.15 -7.00
CA LYS A 10 -6.07 -3.01 -6.01
C LYS A 10 -5.80 -1.53 -5.70
N ALA A 11 -5.60 -0.71 -6.73
CA ALA A 11 -5.42 0.73 -6.56
C ALA A 11 -6.65 1.41 -5.93
N ALA A 12 -7.86 1.04 -6.34
CA ALA A 12 -9.09 1.62 -5.79
C ALA A 12 -9.36 1.24 -4.32
N LYS A 13 -8.77 0.15 -3.82
CA LYS A 13 -8.90 -0.31 -2.42
C LYS A 13 -7.75 0.14 -1.52
N ASP A 14 -6.75 0.83 -2.07
CA ASP A 14 -5.62 1.31 -1.30
C ASP A 14 -6.03 2.55 -0.49
N ASN A 15 -5.97 2.42 0.84
CA ASN A 15 -6.43 3.47 1.75
C ASN A 15 -5.54 4.71 1.69
N ASP A 16 -4.23 4.54 1.58
CA ASP A 16 -3.29 5.66 1.51
C ASP A 16 -3.48 6.44 0.21
N LEU A 17 -3.68 5.74 -0.91
CA LEU A 17 -3.99 6.37 -2.19
C LEU A 17 -5.34 7.09 -2.15
N ARG A 18 -6.36 6.50 -1.52
CA ARG A 18 -7.67 7.15 -1.30
C ARG A 18 -7.53 8.44 -0.49
N GLU A 19 -6.79 8.43 0.61
CA GLU A 19 -6.58 9.63 1.44
C GLU A 19 -5.88 10.74 0.65
N ARG A 20 -4.90 10.37 -0.19
CA ARG A 20 -4.23 11.33 -1.08
C ARG A 20 -5.19 11.93 -2.12
N PHE A 21 -6.10 11.15 -2.69
CA PHE A 21 -7.12 11.69 -3.60
C PHE A 21 -8.05 12.66 -2.89
N ILE A 22 -8.47 12.36 -1.66
CA ILE A 22 -9.34 13.23 -0.87
C ILE A 22 -8.62 14.55 -0.56
N ALA A 23 -7.35 14.50 -0.16
CA ALA A 23 -6.55 15.69 0.11
C ALA A 23 -6.42 16.59 -1.13
N LEU A 24 -6.11 16.02 -2.29
CA LEU A 24 -5.99 16.77 -3.55
C LEU A 24 -7.34 17.29 -4.05
N ALA A 25 -8.43 16.56 -3.83
CA ALA A 25 -9.78 17.04 -4.13
C ALA A 25 -10.16 18.24 -3.26
N ALA A 26 -9.82 18.21 -1.97
CA ALA A 26 -10.03 19.33 -1.07
C ALA A 26 -9.20 20.55 -1.47
N GLU A 27 -7.93 20.35 -1.86
CA GLU A 27 -7.06 21.42 -2.38
C GLU A 27 -7.67 22.11 -3.62
N GLN A 28 -8.33 21.34 -4.49
CA GLN A 28 -9.02 21.85 -5.67
C GLN A 28 -10.38 22.49 -5.39
N GLY A 29 -10.81 22.58 -4.13
CA GLY A 29 -12.08 23.17 -3.75
C GLY A 29 -13.30 22.30 -4.09
N ILE A 30 -13.13 20.98 -4.21
CA ILE A 30 -14.26 20.06 -4.39
C ILE A 30 -15.04 19.97 -3.07
N ASP A 31 -16.33 20.33 -3.12
CA ASP A 31 -17.24 20.19 -2.00
C ASP A 31 -17.45 18.72 -1.63
N ASN A 32 -17.47 18.43 -0.33
CA ASN A 32 -17.55 17.06 0.21
C ASN A 32 -16.54 16.10 -0.47
N PRO A 33 -15.22 16.36 -0.33
CA PRO A 33 -14.19 15.63 -1.07
C PRO A 33 -14.18 14.13 -0.74
N HIS A 34 -14.54 13.75 0.49
CA HIS A 34 -14.69 12.34 0.89
C HIS A 34 -15.75 11.63 0.04
N GLY A 35 -16.99 12.15 0.02
CA GLY A 35 -18.08 11.53 -0.75
C GLY A 35 -17.82 11.53 -2.25
N PHE A 36 -17.22 12.62 -2.77
CA PHE A 36 -16.85 12.71 -4.18
C PHE A 36 -15.86 11.61 -4.58
N ILE A 37 -14.75 11.46 -3.85
CA ILE A 37 -13.73 10.46 -4.14
C ILE A 37 -14.27 9.04 -4.00
N ASP A 38 -14.99 8.74 -2.91
CA ASP A 38 -15.53 7.40 -2.65
C ASP A 38 -16.47 6.92 -3.77
N SER A 39 -17.25 7.83 -4.34
CA SER A 39 -18.14 7.53 -5.47
C SER A 39 -17.39 7.29 -6.80
N LYS A 40 -16.09 7.60 -6.88
CA LYS A 40 -15.29 7.63 -8.12
C LYS A 40 -14.01 6.81 -8.08
N LEU A 41 -13.72 6.08 -7.01
CA LEU A 41 -12.43 5.37 -6.83
C LEU A 41 -12.01 4.50 -8.02
N GLN A 42 -12.93 3.71 -8.60
CA GLN A 42 -12.61 2.87 -9.77
C GLN A 42 -12.36 3.69 -11.05
N GLN A 43 -13.07 4.80 -11.21
CA GLN A 43 -12.87 5.72 -12.34
C GLN A 43 -11.51 6.43 -12.21
N LEU A 44 -11.16 6.88 -11.00
CA LEU A 44 -9.87 7.48 -10.70
C LEU A 44 -8.73 6.48 -10.92
N ALA A 45 -8.84 5.25 -10.41
CA ALA A 45 -7.85 4.20 -10.63
C ALA A 45 -7.64 3.91 -12.13
N SER A 46 -8.67 4.04 -12.96
CA SER A 46 -8.60 3.84 -14.41
C SER A 46 -8.20 5.09 -15.19
N ALA A 47 -8.09 6.26 -14.54
CA ALA A 47 -7.78 7.52 -15.20
C ALA A 47 -6.33 7.57 -15.67
N LYS A 48 -6.09 8.20 -16.83
CA LYS A 48 -4.74 8.40 -17.39
C LYS A 48 -3.97 9.41 -16.54
N VAL A 49 -2.66 9.17 -16.36
CA VAL A 49 -1.79 10.05 -15.56
C VAL A 49 -1.10 11.15 -16.37
N GLY A 50 -1.26 11.13 -17.70
CA GLY A 50 -0.65 12.10 -18.60
C GLY A 50 -1.01 11.83 -20.06
N ALA A 51 -0.20 12.35 -20.98
CA ALA A 51 -0.42 12.21 -22.43
C ALA A 51 -0.15 10.78 -22.97
N GLY A 52 0.52 9.92 -22.20
CA GLY A 52 0.76 8.52 -22.55
C GLY A 52 -0.42 7.60 -22.22
N GLU A 53 -0.22 6.29 -22.35
CA GLU A 53 -1.25 5.27 -22.05
C GLU A 53 -1.30 4.82 -20.58
N ASP A 54 -0.42 5.35 -19.74
CA ASP A 54 -0.38 4.99 -18.33
C ASP A 54 -1.58 5.52 -17.56
N THR A 55 -2.07 4.68 -16.65
CA THR A 55 -3.18 4.95 -15.74
C THR A 55 -2.69 4.95 -14.30
N ILE A 56 -3.48 5.49 -13.38
CA ILE A 56 -3.17 5.43 -11.95
C ILE A 56 -2.92 3.97 -11.53
N ALA A 57 -3.78 3.05 -11.94
CA ALA A 57 -3.66 1.63 -11.59
C ALA A 57 -2.41 0.97 -12.19
N SER A 58 -1.96 1.32 -13.40
CA SER A 58 -0.73 0.77 -13.96
C SER A 58 0.52 1.30 -13.27
N VAL A 59 0.53 2.59 -12.90
CA VAL A 59 1.62 3.19 -12.12
C VAL A 59 1.66 2.59 -10.71
N TYR A 60 0.49 2.42 -10.08
CA TYR A 60 0.37 1.77 -8.78
C TYR A 60 0.87 0.33 -8.83
N GLU A 61 0.47 -0.46 -9.83
CA GLU A 61 0.90 -1.85 -10.00
C GLU A 61 2.42 -1.95 -10.15
N TYR A 62 3.04 -1.06 -10.93
CA TYR A 62 4.49 -0.99 -11.05
C TYR A 62 5.16 -0.64 -9.71
N ALA A 63 4.65 0.35 -8.98
CA ALA A 63 5.20 0.74 -7.68
C ALA A 63 5.07 -0.38 -6.63
N ASP A 64 3.93 -1.07 -6.60
CA ASP A 64 3.69 -2.22 -5.72
C ASP A 64 4.61 -3.40 -6.06
N ALA A 65 4.86 -3.67 -7.35
CA ALA A 65 5.82 -4.69 -7.76
C ALA A 65 7.24 -4.39 -7.24
N ILE A 66 7.68 -3.13 -7.32
CA ILE A 66 8.97 -2.70 -6.75
C ILE A 66 8.98 -2.87 -5.24
N TYR A 67 7.92 -2.42 -4.55
CA TYR A 67 7.82 -2.57 -3.09
C TYR A 67 7.95 -4.04 -2.66
N ASN A 68 7.21 -4.93 -3.31
CA ASN A 68 7.26 -6.36 -3.02
C ASN A 68 8.63 -6.97 -3.33
N GLN A 69 9.29 -6.52 -4.41
CA GLN A 69 10.65 -6.93 -4.74
C GLN A 69 11.64 -6.50 -3.64
N GLU A 70 11.57 -5.27 -3.14
CA GLU A 70 12.46 -4.82 -2.06
C GLU A 70 12.15 -5.53 -0.74
N LEU A 71 10.88 -5.72 -0.41
CA LEU A 71 10.45 -6.46 0.79
C LEU A 71 10.97 -7.91 0.76
N SER A 72 11.02 -8.54 -0.41
CA SER A 72 11.55 -9.91 -0.56
C SER A 72 13.03 -10.05 -0.21
N LYS A 73 13.79 -8.95 -0.22
CA LYS A 73 15.21 -8.92 0.16
C LYS A 73 15.40 -8.81 1.68
N LEU A 74 14.35 -8.43 2.42
CA LEU A 74 14.41 -8.30 3.87
C LEU A 74 14.14 -9.65 4.53
N THR A 75 15.00 -10.03 5.47
CA THR A 75 14.72 -11.19 6.33
C THR A 75 13.64 -10.80 7.34
N PRO A 76 12.49 -11.50 7.41
CA PRO A 76 11.46 -11.19 8.39
C PRO A 76 12.03 -11.22 9.81
N PRO A 77 11.65 -10.30 10.71
CA PRO A 77 12.24 -10.20 12.04
C PRO A 77 12.23 -11.52 12.84
N GLY A 78 11.12 -12.27 12.78
CA GLY A 78 11.00 -13.57 13.46
C GLY A 78 11.84 -14.71 12.85
N LYS A 79 12.40 -14.51 11.65
CA LYS A 79 13.36 -15.43 11.00
C LYS A 79 14.80 -14.93 11.06
N ASN A 80 15.05 -13.81 11.72
CA ASN A 80 16.36 -13.19 11.81
C ASN A 80 16.98 -13.49 13.20
N PRO A 81 17.79 -14.55 13.35
CA PRO A 81 18.40 -14.91 14.63
C PRO A 81 19.44 -13.90 15.11
N ALA A 82 19.87 -12.95 14.26
CA ALA A 82 20.74 -11.85 14.67
C ALA A 82 19.96 -10.68 15.29
N ALA A 83 18.66 -10.53 14.97
CA ALA A 83 17.80 -9.49 15.54
C ALA A 83 17.01 -9.99 16.75
N VAL A 84 16.38 -11.16 16.63
CA VAL A 84 15.71 -11.85 17.73
C VAL A 84 16.50 -13.12 18.03
N THR A 85 17.47 -12.99 18.93
CA THR A 85 18.38 -14.09 19.27
C THR A 85 17.69 -15.13 20.14
N ASP A 86 18.21 -16.37 20.10
CA ASP A 86 17.76 -17.44 20.99
C ASP A 86 17.94 -17.08 22.47
N GLU A 87 18.94 -16.26 22.80
CA GLU A 87 19.16 -15.77 24.15
C GLU A 87 18.03 -14.84 24.61
N HIS A 88 17.61 -13.90 23.76
CA HIS A 88 16.44 -13.05 24.05
C HIS A 88 15.19 -13.90 24.30
N ILE A 89 14.96 -14.92 23.46
CA ILE A 89 13.81 -15.82 23.60
C ILE A 89 13.91 -16.63 24.89
N ARG A 90 15.07 -17.23 25.18
CA ARG A 90 15.30 -17.99 26.43
C ARG A 90 15.11 -17.12 27.67
N TYR A 91 15.61 -15.89 27.64
CA TYR A 91 15.42 -14.94 28.73
C TYR A 91 13.94 -14.65 28.98
N ALA A 92 13.18 -14.29 27.93
CA ALA A 92 11.75 -14.03 28.05
C ALA A 92 10.96 -15.25 28.59
N LEU A 93 11.31 -16.47 28.14
CA LEU A 93 10.70 -17.71 28.63
C LEU A 93 11.00 -17.96 30.12
N ASN A 94 12.20 -17.63 30.59
CA ASN A 94 12.55 -17.80 32.00
C ASN A 94 11.77 -16.84 32.89
N VAL A 95 11.60 -15.57 32.48
CA VAL A 95 10.80 -14.58 33.21
C VAL A 95 9.36 -15.08 33.41
N LEU A 96 8.72 -15.57 32.34
CA LEU A 96 7.34 -16.07 32.40
C LEU A 96 7.16 -17.35 33.23
N ARG A 97 8.22 -18.15 33.43
CA ARG A 97 8.16 -19.37 34.27
C ARG A 97 8.38 -19.08 35.76
N SER A 98 8.94 -17.92 36.07
CA SER A 98 9.18 -17.47 37.44
C SER A 98 8.03 -16.66 38.03
N GLU A 99 7.01 -16.35 37.23
CA GLU A 99 5.70 -15.81 37.65
C GLU A 99 4.73 -16.95 38.02
#